data_AF-A0A7M2SXB6-F1
#
_entry.id   AF-A0A7M2SXB6-F1
#
_cell.length_a   1.000
_cell.length_b   1.000
_cell.length_c   1.000
_cell.angle_alpha   90.00
_cell.angle_beta   90.00
_cell.angle_gamma   90.00
#
_symmetry.space_group_name_H-M   'P 1'
#
loop_
_entity.id
_entity.type
_entity.pdbx_description
1 polymer ?
#
loop_
_entity_poly.entity_id
_entity_poly.type
_entity_poly.pdbx_seq_one_letter_code
_entity_poly.pdbx_strand_id
1 'polypeptide(L)' 'MQLDRQTFQDRLNEGKAAYEAGDPSDACPYNMYGNAEEQFGYRYWNRGWSMARSEAEQRPLQPVASTGH' A
#
# COMPACT_ATOMS: atom_id res chain seq x y z
N MET A 1 -19.44 9.67 -12.04
CA MET A 1 -18.31 8.79 -12.35
C MET A 1 -18.43 7.56 -11.47
N GLN A 2 -18.77 6.40 -12.03
CA GLN A 2 -18.85 5.14 -11.28
C GLN A 2 -17.47 4.50 -11.38
N LEU A 3 -16.56 4.87 -10.48
CA LEU A 3 -15.26 4.22 -10.38
C LEU A 3 -15.51 2.76 -9.99
N ASP A 4 -15.17 1.86 -10.90
CA ASP A 4 -15.57 0.47 -10.87
C ASP A 4 -14.95 -0.25 -9.66
N ARG A 5 -15.66 -1.25 -9.12
CA ARG A 5 -15.16 -2.09 -8.02
C ARG A 5 -13.83 -2.77 -8.39
N GLN A 6 -13.60 -3.00 -9.68
CA GLN A 6 -12.34 -3.50 -10.23
C GLN A 6 -11.23 -2.47 -10.09
N THR A 7 -11.46 -1.20 -10.44
CA THR A 7 -10.49 -0.11 -10.29
C THR A 7 -10.08 0.09 -8.83
N PHE A 8 -11.04 -0.04 -7.92
CA PHE A 8 -10.75 -0.04 -6.47
C PHE A 8 -9.79 -1.16 -6.07
N GLN A 9 -10.05 -2.40 -6.48
CA GLN A 9 -9.20 -3.56 -6.16
C GLN A 9 -7.82 -3.44 -6.79
N ASP A 10 -7.75 -2.92 -8.02
CA ASP A 10 -6.49 -2.69 -8.74
C ASP A 10 -5.59 -1.72 -7.97
N ARG A 11 -6.12 -0.55 -7.55
CA ARG A 11 -5.35 0.45 -6.77
C ARG A 11 -4.92 -0.08 -5.41
N LEU A 12 -5.75 -0.87 -4.75
CA LEU A 12 -5.37 -1.52 -3.49
C LEU A 12 -4.21 -2.52 -3.68
N ASN A 13 -4.31 -3.39 -4.69
CA ASN A 13 -3.28 -4.39 -4.97
C ASN A 13 -1.97 -3.73 -5.39
N GLU A 14 -2.04 -2.66 -6.16
CA GLU A 14 -0.88 -1.87 -6.58
C GLU A 14 -0.12 -1.29 -5.37
N GLY A 15 -0.83 -0.68 -4.41
CA GLY A 15 -0.23 -0.18 -3.19
C GLY A 15 0.37 -1.28 -2.30
N LYS A 16 -0.31 -2.44 -2.23
CA LYS A 16 0.20 -3.62 -1.51
C LYS A 16 1.50 -4.14 -2.14
N ALA A 17 1.51 -4.29 -3.46
CA ALA A 17 2.69 -4.74 -4.21
C ALA A 17 3.87 -3.78 -4.06
N ALA A 18 3.62 -2.46 -4.03
CA ALA A 18 4.66 -1.47 -3.78
C ALA A 18 5.31 -1.64 -2.40
N TYR A 19 4.51 -1.86 -1.35
CA TYR A 19 5.07 -2.18 -0.03
C TYR A 19 5.88 -3.48 -0.04
N GLU A 20 5.37 -4.54 -0.69
CA GLU A 20 6.07 -5.83 -0.81
C GLU A 20 7.38 -5.72 -1.61
N ALA A 21 7.47 -4.79 -2.56
CA ALA A 21 8.69 -4.44 -3.28
C ALA A 21 9.68 -3.59 -2.45
N GLY A 22 9.24 -3.06 -1.30
CA GLY A 22 10.03 -2.18 -0.44
C GLY A 22 9.95 -0.69 -0.80
N ASP A 23 8.99 -0.30 -1.64
CA ASP A 23 8.80 1.09 -2.02
C ASP A 23 8.23 1.92 -0.85
N PRO A 24 8.69 3.18 -0.70
CA PRO A 24 8.13 4.09 0.29
C PRO A 24 6.70 4.52 -0.09
N SER A 25 5.91 4.95 0.89
CA SER A 25 4.57 5.48 0.67
C SER A 25 4.53 6.72 -0.26
N ASP A 26 5.65 7.43 -0.41
CA ASP A 26 5.82 8.57 -1.31
C ASP A 26 5.98 8.15 -2.79
N ALA A 27 6.25 6.87 -3.06
CA ALA A 27 6.30 6.32 -4.42
C ALA A 27 4.90 6.19 -5.07
N CYS A 28 3.84 6.67 -4.40
CA CYS A 28 2.50 6.70 -4.95
C CYS A 28 2.48 7.48 -6.27
N PRO A 29 2.10 6.86 -7.41
CA PRO A 29 2.12 7.54 -8.70
C PRO A 29 0.97 8.54 -8.88
N TYR A 30 0.04 8.61 -7.93
CA TYR A 30 -1.16 9.42 -8.01
C TYR A 30 -1.02 10.72 -7.22
N ASN A 31 -1.57 11.81 -7.75
CA ASN A 31 -1.57 13.10 -7.08
C ASN A 31 -2.82 13.29 -6.20
N MET A 32 -2.61 13.54 -4.90
CA MET A 32 -3.68 13.87 -3.95
C MET A 32 -4.44 15.16 -4.30
N TYR A 33 -3.82 16.08 -5.04
CA TYR A 33 -4.42 17.35 -5.45
C TYR A 33 -4.81 17.36 -6.94
N GLY A 34 -4.73 16.21 -7.61
CA GLY A 34 -5.07 16.04 -9.02
C GLY A 34 -6.57 15.89 -9.26
N ASN A 35 -6.90 15.31 -10.41
CA ASN A 35 -8.28 15.05 -10.82
C ASN A 35 -8.95 13.98 -9.95
N ALA A 36 -10.27 13.80 -10.06
CA ALA A 36 -11.03 12.83 -9.25
C ALA A 36 -10.46 11.40 -9.33
N GLU A 37 -9.92 11.00 -10.48
CA GLU A 37 -9.28 9.69 -10.68
C GLU A 37 -7.92 9.58 -9.96
N GLU A 38 -7.14 10.66 -9.96
CA GLU A 38 -5.86 10.71 -9.24
C GLU A 38 -6.08 10.71 -7.73
N GLN A 39 -7.07 11.47 -7.26
CA GLN A 39 -7.44 11.46 -5.83
C GLN A 39 -7.96 10.09 -5.40
N PHE A 40 -8.74 9.42 -6.26
CA PHE A 40 -9.19 8.06 -6.03
C PHE A 40 -8.00 7.10 -5.95
N GLY A 41 -7.12 7.13 -6.96
CA GLY A 41 -5.91 6.31 -6.99
C GLY A 41 -5.05 6.52 -5.75
N TYR A 42 -4.77 7.77 -5.38
CA TYR A 42 -3.97 8.12 -4.22
C TYR A 42 -4.53 7.53 -2.92
N ARG A 43 -5.84 7.69 -2.69
CA ARG A 43 -6.50 7.21 -1.47
C ARG A 43 -6.43 5.69 -1.34
N TYR A 44 -6.68 4.96 -2.43
CA TYR A 44 -6.76 3.49 -2.38
C TYR A 44 -5.39 2.82 -2.51
N TRP A 45 -4.46 3.42 -3.24
CA TRP A 45 -3.06 2.99 -3.27
C TRP A 45 -2.43 3.10 -1.89
N ASN A 46 -2.52 4.27 -1.23
CA ASN A 46 -1.96 4.45 0.12
C ASN A 46 -2.62 3.53 1.14
N ARG A 47 -3.92 3.27 0.98
CA ARG A 47 -4.64 2.31 1.82
C ARG A 47 -4.11 0.89 1.64
N GLY A 48 -3.85 0.44 0.41
CA GLY A 48 -3.26 -0.87 0.11
C GLY A 48 -1.85 -1.01 0.68
N TRP A 49 -1.02 0.02 0.51
CA TRP A 49 0.32 0.08 1.08
C TRP A 49 0.31 0.01 2.61
N SER A 50 -0.57 0.79 3.25
CA SER A 50 -0.70 0.78 4.71
C SER A 50 -1.24 -0.56 5.23
N MET A 51 -2.15 -1.22 4.51
CA MET A 51 -2.62 -2.56 4.86
C MET A 51 -1.48 -3.57 4.80
N ALA A 52 -0.71 -3.58 3.72
CA ALA A 52 0.44 -4.46 3.55
C ALA A 52 1.49 -4.26 4.64
N ARG A 53 1.75 -2.99 4.98
CA ARG A 53 2.59 -2.63 6.13
C ARG A 53 2.04 -3.18 7.43
N SER A 54 0.77 -2.93 7.74
CA SER A 54 0.16 -3.43 8.97
C SER A 54 0.12 -4.96 9.01
N GLU A 55 -0.11 -5.64 7.89
CA GLU A 55 -0.03 -7.10 7.78
C GLU A 55 1.39 -7.61 8.04
N ALA A 56 2.42 -6.91 7.55
CA ALA A 56 3.82 -7.24 7.80
C ALA A 56 4.25 -6.94 9.25
N GLU A 57 3.72 -5.87 9.86
CA GLU A 57 3.93 -5.53 11.27
C GLU A 57 3.17 -6.51 12.21
N GLN A 58 1.99 -6.99 11.79
CA GLN A 58 1.20 -7.98 12.53
C GLN A 58 1.68 -9.40 12.34
N ARG A 59 2.42 -9.69 11.27
CA ARG A 59 3.20 -10.92 11.18
C ARG A 59 4.16 -10.87 12.35
N PRO A 60 3.99 -11.72 13.38
CA PRO A 60 4.95 -11.77 14.46
C PRO A 60 6.30 -12.01 13.79
N LEU A 61 7.23 -11.07 14.00
CA LEU A 61 8.64 -11.35 13.83
C LEU A 61 8.83 -12.72 14.46
N GLN A 62 9.12 -13.73 13.63
CA GLN A 62 9.92 -14.83 14.13
C GLN A 62 11.05 -14.13 14.88
N PRO A 63 11.19 -14.37 16.20
CA PRO A 63 12.18 -13.66 16.97
C PRO A 63 13.48 -13.82 16.20
N VAL A 64 14.08 -12.69 15.80
CA VAL A 64 15.47 -12.71 15.40
C VAL A 64 16.16 -13.42 16.55
N ALA A 65 16.66 -14.61 16.28
CA ALA A 65 17.43 -15.35 17.26
C ALA A 65 18.57 -14.41 17.62
N SER A 66 18.50 -13.82 18.82
CA SER A 66 19.65 -13.19 19.45
C SER A 66 20.69 -14.29 19.61
N THR A 67 21.54 -14.45 18.60
CA THR A 67 22.80 -15.17 18.72
C THR A 67 23.67 -14.32 19.64
N GLY A 68 23.66 -14.70 20.93
CA GLY A 68 24.67 -14.55 21.97
C GLY A 68 25.59 -13.33 22.01
N HIS A 69 25.66 -12.72 23.19
CA HIS A 69 26.93 -12.48 23.88
C HIS A 69 26.73 -12.59 25.39
#